data_AF-A0A920IPH6-F1
#
_entry.id   AF-A0A920IPH6-F1
#
_cell.length_a   1.000
_cell.length_b   1.000
_cell.length_c   1.000
_cell.angle_alpha   90.00
_cell.angle_beta   90.00
_cell.angle_gamma   90.00
#
_symmetry.space_group_name_H-M   'P 1'
#
loop_
_entity.id
_entity.type
_entity.pdbx_description
1 polymer ?
#
loop_
_entity_poly.entity_id
_entity_poly.type
_entity_poly.pdbx_seq_one_letter_code
_entity_poly.pdbx_strand_id
1 'polypeptide(L)'
;MNTLKIIYVPIFLAVLASCGSNNDSKEKSQYYKKQETQTQQLELSIEASGIIEAISSVEIKSKASGEILFLGADVGDFVEKGAMLGQIDQRTPTNILDQSESDLDAAKVRLENAEAQYNRGKALHENASISDKDFEDIQENFAQAKSTLVRTEVSFENAKIALDDTVVRSPISGTIISRPVEVGQVISSPTSAVGGGTLLMTMADLSKVRVRALVDEIDVGKVSIGQTVSIKVAAYRDKEFLV
;
A
#
# COMPACT_ATOMS: atom_id res chain seq x y z
N MET A 1 -0.59 109.94 -54.38
CA MET A 1 -0.98 110.15 -55.78
C MET A 1 -1.24 108.78 -56.40
N ASN A 2 -2.48 108.34 -56.65
CA ASN A 2 -3.32 108.73 -57.80
C ASN A 2 -2.52 108.67 -59.11
N THR A 3 -2.91 107.99 -60.20
CA THR A 3 -4.24 107.74 -60.78
C THR A 3 -3.99 106.96 -62.09
N LEU A 4 -4.73 105.88 -62.36
CA LEU A 4 -5.77 105.74 -63.39
C LEU A 4 -5.36 105.63 -64.89
N LYS A 5 -5.84 104.53 -65.48
CA LYS A 5 -6.47 104.32 -66.82
C LYS A 5 -5.61 104.19 -68.09
N ILE A 6 -5.59 103.00 -68.73
CA ILE A 6 -6.50 102.37 -69.76
C ILE A 6 -6.06 102.73 -71.19
N ILE A 7 -5.94 101.73 -72.10
CA ILE A 7 -6.56 101.63 -73.46
C ILE A 7 -6.02 100.40 -74.26
N TYR A 8 -6.91 99.44 -74.57
CA TYR A 8 -7.10 98.52 -75.75
C TYR A 8 -5.89 97.77 -76.41
N VAL A 9 -5.73 96.42 -76.51
CA VAL A 9 -6.54 95.25 -77.00
C VAL A 9 -6.91 95.40 -78.50
N PRO A 10 -6.71 94.43 -79.45
CA PRO A 10 -7.14 93.02 -79.26
C PRO A 10 -6.51 91.85 -80.08
N ILE A 11 -6.78 90.61 -79.59
CA ILE A 11 -7.39 89.45 -80.31
C ILE A 11 -6.56 88.47 -81.18
N PHE A 12 -7.03 87.21 -81.11
CA PHE A 12 -6.76 85.98 -81.90
C PHE A 12 -5.58 85.11 -81.41
N LEU A 13 -5.71 83.81 -81.13
CA LEU A 13 -6.73 82.82 -81.47
C LEU A 13 -6.62 81.60 -80.52
N ALA A 14 -7.74 80.93 -80.35
CA ALA A 14 -8.04 79.71 -79.59
C ALA A 14 -7.04 78.53 -79.81
N VAL A 15 -7.01 77.47 -78.98
CA VAL A 15 -7.97 76.34 -79.01
C VAL A 15 -7.45 75.23 -78.05
N LEU A 16 -8.32 74.76 -77.14
CA LEU A 16 -8.49 73.40 -76.53
C LEU A 16 -7.30 72.74 -75.78
N ALA A 17 -7.38 72.43 -74.49
CA ALA A 17 -8.20 71.40 -73.83
C ALA A 17 -8.03 69.97 -74.41
N SER A 18 -7.22 69.14 -73.73
CA SER A 18 -7.28 67.67 -73.84
C SER A 18 -6.91 67.01 -72.50
N CYS A 19 -7.77 66.10 -72.06
CA CYS A 19 -7.78 65.36 -70.79
C CYS A 19 -6.95 64.07 -70.82
N GLY A 20 -6.58 63.56 -69.63
CA GLY A 20 -6.36 62.13 -69.36
C GLY A 20 -4.95 61.79 -68.85
N SER A 21 -4.70 60.97 -67.83
CA SER A 21 -5.56 60.09 -67.05
C SER A 21 -5.01 59.92 -65.63
N ASN A 22 -5.94 59.92 -64.67
CA ASN A 22 -5.72 59.68 -63.25
C ASN A 22 -5.37 58.20 -63.02
N ASN A 23 -4.23 57.90 -62.38
CA ASN A 23 -3.90 56.54 -61.94
C ASN A 23 -3.58 56.56 -60.44
N ASP A 24 -4.61 56.86 -59.65
CA ASP A 24 -4.59 56.65 -58.20
C ASP A 24 -4.74 55.15 -57.93
N SER A 25 -3.62 54.47 -57.89
CA SER A 25 -3.50 53.13 -57.33
C SER A 25 -3.89 53.19 -55.85
N LYS A 26 -5.17 53.03 -55.53
CA LYS A 26 -5.64 52.73 -54.18
C LYS A 26 -5.10 51.35 -53.80
N GLU A 27 -3.84 51.30 -53.34
CA GLU A 27 -3.37 50.18 -52.55
C GLU A 27 -4.32 50.05 -51.36
N LYS A 28 -5.03 48.92 -51.29
CA LYS A 28 -5.74 48.52 -50.08
C LYS A 28 -4.68 48.40 -48.99
N SER A 29 -4.51 49.43 -48.15
CA SER A 29 -3.70 49.31 -46.93
C SER A 29 -4.36 48.27 -46.04
N GLN A 30 -3.88 47.04 -46.13
CA GLN A 30 -4.15 46.02 -45.14
C GLN A 30 -3.39 46.45 -43.88
N TYR A 31 -4.12 46.87 -42.86
CA TYR A 31 -3.56 47.20 -41.56
C TYR A 31 -3.11 45.90 -40.90
N TYR A 32 -1.81 45.63 -40.96
CA TYR A 32 -1.20 44.54 -40.22
C TYR A 32 -0.66 45.07 -38.90
N LYS A 33 -1.07 44.47 -37.80
CA LYS A 33 -0.45 44.72 -36.50
C LYS A 33 0.93 44.06 -36.52
N LYS A 34 1.99 44.85 -36.66
CA LYS A 34 3.37 44.38 -36.50
C LYS A 34 3.60 44.13 -35.01
N GLN A 35 4.03 42.93 -34.67
CA GLN A 35 4.48 42.58 -33.32
C GLN A 35 5.98 42.32 -33.39
N GLU A 36 6.75 42.98 -32.53
CA GLU A 36 8.18 42.70 -32.41
C GLU A 36 8.39 41.29 -31.88
N THR A 37 9.26 40.54 -32.54
CA THR A 37 9.64 39.19 -32.10
C THR A 37 10.54 39.31 -30.88
N GLN A 38 10.10 38.77 -29.75
CA GLN A 38 10.95 38.61 -28.57
C GLN A 38 11.35 37.16 -28.45
N THR A 39 12.61 36.91 -28.12
CA THR A 39 13.06 35.58 -27.71
C THR A 39 12.39 35.27 -26.38
N GLN A 40 11.48 34.29 -26.39
CA GLN A 40 10.83 33.79 -25.19
C GLN A 40 11.29 32.36 -24.92
N GLN A 41 11.51 32.04 -23.65
CA GLN A 41 11.77 30.67 -23.24
C GLN A 41 10.47 29.87 -23.35
N LEU A 42 10.48 28.86 -24.24
CA LEU A 42 9.40 27.90 -24.37
C LEU A 42 9.65 26.76 -23.37
N GLU A 43 8.79 26.64 -22.37
CA GLU A 43 8.80 25.48 -21.49
C GLU A 43 7.97 24.37 -22.14
N LEU A 44 8.64 23.26 -22.48
CA LEU A 44 7.98 22.09 -23.01
C LEU A 44 7.52 21.22 -21.82
N SER A 45 6.23 21.26 -21.50
CA SER A 45 5.64 20.40 -20.48
C SER A 45 5.10 19.12 -21.11
N ILE A 46 5.41 17.97 -20.52
CA ILE A 46 4.81 16.68 -20.86
C ILE A 46 3.78 16.39 -19.79
N GLU A 47 2.53 16.17 -20.20
CA GLU A 47 1.46 15.76 -19.30
C GLU A 47 1.34 14.23 -19.32
N ALA A 48 1.43 13.62 -18.15
CA ALA A 48 1.28 12.19 -17.99
C ALA A 48 0.21 11.90 -16.93
N SER A 49 -0.71 10.98 -17.25
CA SER A 49 -1.69 10.50 -16.28
C SER A 49 -1.10 9.35 -15.46
N GLY A 50 -1.40 9.33 -14.17
CA GLY A 50 -0.86 8.35 -13.25
C GLY A 50 -1.76 8.08 -12.06
N ILE A 51 -1.39 7.05 -11.31
CA ILE A 51 -2.04 6.68 -10.05
C ILE A 51 -1.12 6.99 -8.87
N ILE A 52 -1.71 7.42 -7.76
CA ILE A 52 -1.01 7.55 -6.49
C ILE A 52 -1.09 6.19 -5.81
N GLU A 53 0.06 5.61 -5.49
CA GLU A 53 0.17 4.34 -4.77
C GLU A 53 1.09 4.50 -3.56
N ALA A 54 0.85 3.68 -2.53
CA ALA A 54 1.74 3.64 -1.38
C ALA A 54 3.11 3.07 -1.78
N ILE A 55 4.17 3.54 -1.11
CA ILE A 55 5.53 3.03 -1.35
C ILE A 55 5.65 1.57 -0.91
N SER A 56 5.01 1.23 0.22
CA SER A 56 4.99 -0.11 0.78
C SER A 56 3.58 -0.45 1.24
N SER A 57 3.09 -1.63 0.86
CA SER A 57 1.83 -2.20 1.31
C SER A 57 2.06 -3.60 1.86
N VAL A 58 1.28 -3.97 2.87
CA VAL A 58 1.29 -5.29 3.50
C VAL A 58 -0.06 -5.94 3.32
N GLU A 59 -0.04 -7.15 2.77
CA GLU A 59 -1.20 -8.02 2.66
C GLU A 59 -1.40 -8.79 3.97
N ILE A 60 -2.56 -8.63 4.59
CA ILE A 60 -2.93 -9.31 5.81
C ILE A 60 -3.80 -10.50 5.42
N LYS A 61 -3.21 -11.69 5.59
CA LYS A 61 -3.85 -12.97 5.27
C LYS A 61 -4.21 -13.69 6.56
N SER A 62 -5.25 -14.49 6.49
CA SER A 62 -5.58 -15.36 7.63
C SER A 62 -4.59 -16.49 7.77
N LYS A 63 -4.19 -16.79 9.01
CA LYS A 63 -3.43 -18.00 9.36
C LYS A 63 -4.32 -19.14 9.83
N ALA A 64 -5.53 -18.84 10.29
CA ALA A 64 -6.52 -19.83 10.70
C ALA A 64 -7.60 -20.02 9.63
N SER A 65 -8.21 -21.20 9.61
CA SER A 65 -9.37 -21.51 8.77
C SER A 65 -10.64 -21.43 9.62
N GLY A 66 -11.72 -20.88 9.07
CA GLY A 66 -12.98 -20.74 9.80
C GLY A 66 -13.87 -19.64 9.23
N GLU A 67 -14.98 -19.38 9.93
CA GLU A 67 -15.87 -18.26 9.62
C GLU A 67 -15.37 -16.97 10.28
N ILE A 68 -15.43 -15.86 9.55
CA ILE A 68 -15.12 -14.53 10.11
C ILE A 68 -16.28 -14.07 10.98
N LEU A 69 -16.05 -13.93 12.29
CA LEU A 69 -17.05 -13.46 13.25
C LEU A 69 -17.06 -11.94 13.38
N PHE A 70 -15.91 -11.29 13.19
CA PHE A 70 -15.74 -9.86 13.39
C PHE A 70 -14.67 -9.28 12.47
N LEU A 71 -14.87 -8.04 12.03
CA LEU A 71 -13.91 -7.20 11.31
C LEU A 71 -13.90 -5.81 11.96
N GLY A 72 -12.71 -5.33 12.35
CA GLY A 72 -12.55 -4.19 13.26
C GLY A 72 -12.21 -2.85 12.62
N ALA A 73 -12.12 -2.78 11.29
CA ALA A 73 -11.79 -1.55 10.59
C ALA A 73 -12.25 -1.59 9.12
N ASP A 74 -12.59 -0.43 8.59
CA ASP A 74 -13.05 -0.24 7.22
C ASP A 74 -12.00 0.42 6.33
N VAL A 75 -12.26 0.41 5.02
CA VAL A 75 -11.37 1.03 4.03
C VAL A 75 -11.28 2.54 4.28
N GLY A 76 -10.06 3.04 4.45
CA GLY A 76 -9.77 4.43 4.77
C GLY A 76 -9.47 4.69 6.25
N ASP A 77 -9.73 3.73 7.15
CA ASP A 77 -9.43 3.89 8.57
C ASP A 77 -7.92 3.75 8.83
N PHE A 78 -7.43 4.59 9.75
CA PHE A 78 -6.08 4.47 10.29
C PHE A 78 -6.09 3.50 11.48
N VAL A 79 -5.19 2.52 11.45
CA VAL A 79 -5.08 1.47 12.45
C VAL A 79 -3.65 1.40 12.95
N GLU A 80 -3.50 1.30 14.27
CA GLU A 80 -2.20 1.12 14.92
C GLU A 80 -1.72 -0.33 14.86
N LYS A 81 -0.40 -0.51 14.91
CA LYS A 81 0.22 -1.84 15.04
C LYS A 81 -0.34 -2.59 16.25
N GLY A 82 -0.75 -3.84 16.04
CA GLY A 82 -1.26 -4.74 17.07
C GLY A 82 -2.77 -4.63 17.32
N ALA A 83 -3.45 -3.65 16.72
CA ALA A 83 -4.90 -3.54 16.79
C ALA A 83 -5.58 -4.76 16.16
N MET A 84 -6.73 -5.13 16.71
CA MET A 84 -7.52 -6.28 16.24
C MET A 84 -8.27 -5.88 14.96
N LEU A 85 -7.94 -6.55 13.87
CA LEU A 85 -8.54 -6.33 12.54
C LEU A 85 -9.66 -7.33 12.25
N GLY A 86 -9.61 -8.52 12.84
CA GLY A 86 -10.68 -9.49 12.71
C GLY A 86 -10.56 -10.65 13.68
N GLN A 87 -11.67 -11.37 13.83
CA GLN A 87 -11.76 -12.55 14.67
C GLN A 87 -12.41 -13.68 13.88
N ILE A 88 -11.75 -14.84 13.86
CA ILE A 88 -12.23 -16.07 13.23
C ILE A 88 -12.85 -16.96 14.32
N ASP A 89 -13.79 -17.83 13.94
CA ASP A 89 -14.39 -18.80 14.85
C ASP A 89 -13.33 -19.62 15.61
N GLN A 90 -13.37 -19.51 16.94
CA GLN A 90 -12.39 -20.08 17.85
C GLN A 90 -12.82 -21.41 18.45
N ARG A 91 -14.06 -21.87 18.23
CA ARG A 91 -14.61 -23.05 18.94
C ARG A 91 -13.70 -24.28 18.82
N THR A 92 -13.23 -24.58 17.62
CA THR A 92 -12.34 -25.73 17.39
C THR A 92 -10.95 -25.54 18.02
N PRO A 93 -10.23 -24.42 17.76
CA PRO A 93 -8.96 -24.14 18.44
C PRO A 93 -9.05 -24.12 19.97
N THR A 94 -10.11 -23.54 20.54
CA THR A 94 -10.33 -23.52 21.99
C THR A 94 -10.47 -24.94 22.55
N ASN A 95 -11.29 -25.79 21.93
CA ASN A 95 -11.43 -27.19 22.38
C ASN A 95 -10.11 -27.97 22.32
N ILE A 96 -9.28 -27.70 21.30
CA ILE A 96 -7.95 -28.33 21.16
C ILE A 96 -7.00 -27.81 22.25
N LEU A 97 -7.05 -26.52 22.57
CA LEU A 97 -6.28 -25.93 23.67
C LEU A 97 -6.64 -26.60 25.00
N ASP A 98 -7.93 -26.66 25.33
CA ASP A 98 -8.43 -27.24 26.58
C ASP A 98 -8.03 -28.73 26.71
N GLN A 99 -8.10 -29.48 25.60
CA GLN A 99 -7.64 -30.86 25.56
C GLN A 99 -6.13 -30.97 25.81
N SER A 100 -5.33 -30.12 25.14
CA SER A 100 -3.87 -30.12 25.29
C SER A 100 -3.41 -29.68 26.69
N GLU A 101 -4.15 -28.78 27.34
CA GLU A 101 -3.93 -28.36 28.73
C GLU A 101 -4.16 -29.53 29.69
N SER A 102 -5.26 -30.26 29.49
CA SER A 102 -5.58 -31.47 30.27
C SER A 102 -4.50 -32.55 30.12
N ASP A 103 -3.99 -32.74 28.90
CA ASP A 103 -2.92 -33.71 28.63
C ASP A 103 -1.58 -33.29 29.26
N LEU A 104 -1.27 -31.98 29.23
CA LEU A 104 -0.12 -31.40 29.90
C LEU A 104 -0.18 -31.61 31.41
N ASP A 105 -1.33 -31.35 32.04
CA ASP A 105 -1.50 -31.54 33.48
C ASP A 105 -1.40 -33.01 33.88
N ALA A 106 -1.99 -33.91 33.09
CA ALA A 106 -1.80 -35.35 33.29
C ALA A 106 -0.33 -35.77 33.15
N ALA A 107 0.42 -35.16 32.23
CA ALA A 107 1.85 -35.44 32.07
C ALA A 107 2.70 -34.90 33.23
N LYS A 108 2.37 -33.73 33.78
CA LYS A 108 3.01 -33.17 34.99
C LYS A 108 2.84 -34.12 36.18
N VAL A 109 1.62 -34.58 36.43
CA VAL A 109 1.33 -35.52 37.53
C VAL A 109 2.07 -36.86 37.33
N ARG A 110 2.17 -37.35 36.09
CA ARG A 110 2.95 -38.56 35.79
C ARG A 110 4.44 -38.35 36.06
N LEU A 111 5.01 -37.20 35.68
CA LEU A 111 6.41 -36.88 35.97
C LEU A 111 6.65 -36.78 37.48
N GLU A 112 5.79 -36.09 38.22
CA GLU A 112 5.92 -35.96 39.68
C GLU A 112 5.94 -37.33 40.38
N ASN A 113 5.04 -38.24 39.96
CA ASN A 113 5.01 -39.60 40.48
C ASN A 113 6.29 -40.39 40.12
N ALA A 114 6.76 -40.29 38.87
CA ALA A 114 7.97 -40.95 38.42
C ALA A 114 9.23 -40.38 39.10
N GLU A 115 9.28 -39.07 39.36
CA GLU A 115 10.35 -38.40 40.10
C GLU A 115 10.40 -38.86 41.55
N ALA A 116 9.25 -38.95 42.21
CA ALA A 116 9.16 -39.51 43.56
C ALA A 116 9.61 -40.97 43.61
N GLN A 117 9.27 -41.79 42.60
CA GLN A 117 9.76 -43.16 42.47
C GLN A 117 11.26 -43.22 42.22
N TYR A 118 11.79 -42.36 41.36
CA TYR A 118 13.22 -42.26 41.09
C TYR A 118 14.03 -41.88 42.33
N ASN A 119 13.57 -40.88 43.09
CA ASN A 119 14.22 -40.47 44.33
C ASN A 119 14.22 -41.58 45.38
N ARG A 120 13.11 -42.33 45.51
CA ARG A 120 13.05 -43.51 46.39
C ARG A 120 13.95 -44.65 45.89
N GLY A 121 13.89 -44.95 44.59
CA GLY A 121 14.69 -45.99 43.95
C GLY A 121 16.19 -45.73 44.11
N LYS A 122 16.62 -44.47 43.95
CA LYS A 122 18.00 -44.04 44.16
C LYS A 122 18.47 -44.31 45.59
N ALA A 123 17.67 -43.90 46.59
CA ALA A 123 18.00 -44.16 48.00
C ALA A 123 18.06 -45.66 48.32
N LEU A 124 17.19 -46.48 47.72
CA LEU A 124 17.21 -47.94 47.92
C LEU A 124 18.40 -48.61 47.21
N HIS A 125 18.78 -48.12 46.03
CA HIS A 125 19.94 -48.61 45.27
C HIS A 125 21.26 -48.29 46.00
N GLU A 126 21.39 -47.06 46.52
CA GLU A 126 22.53 -46.65 47.37
C GLU A 126 22.67 -47.52 48.63
N ASN A 127 21.55 -48.02 49.16
CA ASN A 127 21.51 -48.96 50.29
C ASN A 127 21.57 -50.44 49.86
N ALA A 128 21.91 -50.74 48.60
CA ALA A 128 21.96 -52.09 48.02
C ALA A 128 20.68 -52.93 48.23
N SER A 129 19.52 -52.27 48.34
CA SER A 129 18.22 -52.89 48.63
C SER A 129 17.43 -53.28 47.38
N ILE A 130 17.82 -52.80 46.20
CA ILE A 130 17.25 -53.16 44.89
C ILE A 130 18.39 -53.48 43.91
N SER A 131 18.10 -54.25 42.85
CA SER A 131 19.11 -54.58 41.84
C SER A 131 19.42 -53.40 40.92
N ASP A 132 20.58 -53.42 40.26
CA ASP A 132 20.93 -52.43 39.23
C ASP A 132 19.86 -52.37 38.13
N LYS A 133 19.36 -53.54 37.72
CA LYS A 133 18.30 -53.64 36.72
C LYS A 133 17.01 -52.93 37.17
N ASP A 134 16.57 -53.14 38.41
CA ASP A 134 15.35 -52.50 38.92
C ASP A 134 15.51 -50.98 38.97
N PHE A 135 16.72 -50.49 39.32
CA PHE A 135 17.02 -49.07 39.32
C PHE A 135 17.06 -48.47 37.90
N GLU A 136 17.64 -49.19 36.93
CA GLU A 136 17.63 -48.82 35.51
C GLU A 136 16.20 -48.71 34.97
N ASP A 137 15.32 -49.66 35.28
CA ASP A 137 13.91 -49.64 34.87
C ASP A 137 13.17 -48.41 35.46
N ILE A 138 13.46 -48.02 36.71
CA ILE A 138 12.92 -46.79 37.33
C ILE A 138 13.47 -45.53 36.65
N GLN A 139 14.77 -45.51 36.32
CA GLN A 139 15.41 -44.39 35.65
C GLN A 139 14.85 -44.19 34.23
N GLU A 140 14.63 -45.27 33.48
CA GLU A 140 13.97 -45.22 32.17
C GLU A 140 12.56 -44.65 32.26
N ASN A 141 11.76 -45.09 33.24
CA ASN A 141 10.41 -44.57 33.46
C ASN A 141 10.42 -43.06 33.75
N PHE A 142 11.32 -42.58 34.62
CA PHE A 142 11.49 -41.15 34.87
C PHE A 142 11.88 -40.38 33.60
N ALA A 143 12.83 -40.90 32.82
CA ALA A 143 13.23 -40.29 31.55
C ALA A 143 12.08 -40.25 30.52
N GLN A 144 11.25 -41.31 30.47
CA GLN A 144 10.08 -41.40 29.59
C GLN A 144 8.97 -40.43 30.00
N ALA A 145 8.70 -40.30 31.31
CA ALA A 145 7.74 -39.35 31.85
C ALA A 145 8.18 -37.91 31.56
N LYS A 146 9.47 -37.61 31.72
CA LYS A 146 10.05 -36.30 31.38
C LYS A 146 9.94 -35.98 29.89
N SER A 147 10.24 -36.95 29.03
CA SER A 147 10.10 -36.79 27.58
C SER A 147 8.63 -36.59 27.16
N THR A 148 7.71 -37.24 27.86
CA THR A 148 6.27 -37.07 27.63
C THR A 148 5.79 -35.68 28.05
N LEU A 149 6.28 -35.15 29.18
CA LEU A 149 5.97 -33.78 29.60
C LEU A 149 6.39 -32.76 28.53
N VAL A 150 7.63 -32.84 28.06
CA VAL A 150 8.14 -31.93 27.01
C VAL A 150 7.28 -32.01 25.74
N ARG A 151 6.88 -33.22 25.33
CA ARG A 151 6.00 -33.41 24.16
C ARG A 151 4.64 -32.75 24.37
N THR A 152 4.01 -32.92 25.53
CA THR A 152 2.70 -32.33 25.83
C THR A 152 2.78 -30.82 26.01
N GLU A 153 3.89 -30.29 26.53
CA GLU A 153 4.13 -28.85 26.66
C GLU A 153 4.24 -28.18 25.28
N VAL A 154 4.99 -28.78 24.36
CA VAL A 154 5.04 -28.32 22.96
C VAL A 154 3.66 -28.41 22.30
N SER A 155 2.91 -29.48 22.57
CA SER A 155 1.54 -29.62 22.04
C SER A 155 0.59 -28.52 22.55
N PHE A 156 0.69 -28.17 23.83
CA PHE A 156 -0.07 -27.09 24.44
C PHE A 156 0.30 -25.72 23.85
N GLU A 157 1.59 -25.44 23.70
CA GLU A 157 2.03 -24.17 23.11
C GLU A 157 1.59 -24.06 21.63
N ASN A 158 1.66 -25.17 20.87
CA ASN A 158 1.14 -25.19 19.50
C ASN A 158 -0.37 -24.94 19.43
N ALA A 159 -1.16 -25.53 20.34
CA ALA A 159 -2.59 -25.29 20.41
C ALA A 159 -2.91 -23.84 20.77
N LYS A 160 -2.13 -23.24 21.67
CA LYS A 160 -2.24 -21.83 22.06
C LYS A 160 -1.90 -20.89 20.91
N ILE A 161 -0.83 -21.16 20.16
CA ILE A 161 -0.48 -20.40 18.94
C ILE A 161 -1.61 -20.51 17.91
N ALA A 162 -2.16 -21.71 17.70
CA ALA A 162 -3.28 -21.91 16.78
C ALA A 162 -4.53 -21.12 17.19
N LEU A 163 -4.79 -20.97 18.49
CA LEU A 163 -5.84 -20.10 19.01
C LEU A 163 -5.52 -18.62 18.79
N ASP A 164 -4.30 -18.16 19.06
CA ASP A 164 -3.91 -16.76 18.83
C ASP A 164 -3.97 -16.39 17.33
N ASP A 165 -3.62 -17.32 16.44
CA ASP A 165 -3.71 -17.17 14.99
C ASP A 165 -5.17 -17.01 14.47
N THR A 166 -6.19 -17.26 15.30
CA THR A 166 -7.59 -16.92 14.99
C THR A 166 -7.90 -15.44 15.12
N VAL A 167 -7.07 -14.70 15.86
CA VAL A 167 -7.20 -13.25 16.06
C VAL A 167 -6.23 -12.55 15.12
N VAL A 168 -6.78 -11.88 14.12
CA VAL A 168 -6.00 -11.20 13.11
C VAL A 168 -5.66 -9.80 13.61
N ARG A 169 -4.36 -9.53 13.79
CA ARG A 169 -3.83 -8.25 14.26
C ARG A 169 -3.07 -7.51 13.17
N SER A 170 -3.03 -6.19 13.29
CA SER A 170 -2.25 -5.36 12.36
C SER A 170 -0.73 -5.53 12.57
N PRO A 171 0.06 -5.84 11.53
CA PRO A 171 1.51 -5.93 11.63
C PRO A 171 2.22 -4.56 11.63
N ILE A 172 1.56 -3.53 11.08
CA ILE A 172 2.10 -2.17 10.91
C ILE A 172 1.06 -1.12 11.33
N SER A 173 1.51 0.07 11.70
CA SER A 173 0.59 1.21 11.80
C SER A 173 0.38 1.79 10.40
N GLY A 174 -0.86 2.00 9.97
CA GLY A 174 -1.16 2.46 8.61
C GLY A 174 -2.66 2.52 8.33
N THR A 175 -2.99 2.82 7.07
CA THR A 175 -4.37 2.94 6.62
C THR A 175 -4.79 1.71 5.82
N ILE A 176 -6.03 1.25 5.99
CA ILE A 176 -6.58 0.14 5.20
C ILE A 176 -6.92 0.63 3.79
N ILE A 177 -6.30 0.01 2.78
CA ILE A 177 -6.52 0.31 1.36
C ILE A 177 -7.68 -0.54 0.80
N SER A 178 -7.76 -1.81 1.18
CA SER A 178 -8.81 -2.71 0.71
C SER A 178 -9.16 -3.78 1.73
N ARG A 179 -10.43 -4.19 1.69
CA ARG A 179 -11.01 -5.27 2.49
C ARG A 179 -11.95 -6.08 1.58
N PRO A 180 -11.45 -7.13 0.89
CA PRO A 180 -12.27 -7.91 -0.04
C PRO A 180 -13.15 -8.98 0.63
N VAL A 181 -13.10 -9.12 1.96
CA VAL A 181 -13.84 -10.12 2.74
C VAL A 181 -14.90 -9.48 3.61
N GLU A 182 -15.96 -10.25 3.88
CA GLU A 182 -17.08 -9.83 4.74
C GLU A 182 -17.25 -10.75 5.95
N VAL A 183 -17.90 -10.22 6.99
CA VAL A 183 -18.31 -11.01 8.16
C VAL A 183 -19.25 -12.13 7.70
N GLY A 184 -19.07 -13.34 8.25
CA GLY A 184 -19.80 -14.55 7.85
C GLY A 184 -19.18 -15.32 6.68
N GLN A 185 -18.13 -14.77 6.03
CA GLN A 185 -17.40 -15.51 5.00
C GLN A 185 -16.54 -16.61 5.65
N VAL A 186 -16.55 -17.80 5.04
CA VAL A 186 -15.65 -18.90 5.40
C VAL A 186 -14.34 -18.74 4.63
N ILE A 187 -13.23 -18.75 5.36
CA ILE A 187 -11.89 -18.58 4.85
C ILE A 187 -11.03 -19.80 5.14
N SER A 188 -9.99 -19.96 4.32
CA SER A 188 -9.05 -21.07 4.46
C SER A 188 -7.64 -20.55 4.66
N SER A 189 -6.91 -21.19 5.57
CA SER A 189 -5.51 -20.92 5.86
C SER A 189 -4.59 -21.37 4.70
N PRO A 190 -3.47 -20.67 4.43
CA PRO A 190 -2.44 -21.12 3.49
C PRO A 190 -1.87 -22.50 3.83
N THR A 191 -1.92 -22.91 5.09
CA THR A 191 -1.41 -24.22 5.53
C THR A 191 -2.37 -25.36 5.19
N SER A 192 -3.66 -25.05 5.01
CA SER A 192 -4.72 -26.02 4.71
C SER A 192 -5.09 -26.04 3.23
N ALA A 193 -4.85 -24.95 2.51
CA ALA A 193 -5.16 -24.81 1.09
C ALA A 193 -3.91 -24.38 0.31
N VAL A 194 -3.59 -25.12 -0.76
CA VAL A 194 -2.46 -24.89 -1.69
C VAL A 194 -2.49 -23.48 -2.35
N GLY A 195 -3.53 -22.68 -2.10
CA GLY A 195 -3.78 -21.35 -2.67
C GLY A 195 -3.24 -20.14 -1.90
N GLY A 196 -2.38 -20.30 -0.90
CA GLY A 196 -1.67 -19.17 -0.27
C GLY A 196 -2.50 -18.34 0.74
N GLY A 197 -3.63 -18.88 1.20
CA GLY A 197 -4.50 -18.28 2.21
C GLY A 197 -5.39 -17.14 1.69
N THR A 198 -6.52 -16.93 2.35
CA THR A 198 -7.43 -15.82 1.98
C THR A 198 -6.86 -14.47 2.42
N LEU A 199 -6.78 -13.52 1.49
CA LEU A 199 -6.47 -12.11 1.77
C LEU A 199 -7.64 -11.48 2.51
N LEU A 200 -7.40 -10.99 3.72
CA LEU A 200 -8.41 -10.31 4.53
C LEU A 200 -8.41 -8.82 4.28
N MET A 201 -7.23 -8.20 4.35
CA MET A 201 -7.07 -6.75 4.23
C MET A 201 -5.72 -6.39 3.62
N THR A 202 -5.64 -5.24 2.98
CA THR A 202 -4.36 -4.65 2.56
C THR A 202 -4.16 -3.32 3.27
N MET A 203 -3.02 -3.18 3.94
CA MET A 203 -2.65 -1.96 4.67
C MET A 203 -1.43 -1.29 4.05
N ALA A 204 -1.35 0.03 4.13
CA ALA A 204 -0.14 0.75 3.79
C ALA A 204 0.05 2.00 4.64
N ASP A 205 1.30 2.45 4.71
CA ASP A 205 1.62 3.76 5.25
C ASP A 205 1.46 4.82 4.13
N LEU A 206 0.49 5.71 4.31
CA LEU A 206 0.19 6.80 3.37
C LEU A 206 0.95 8.10 3.69
N SER A 207 1.84 8.11 4.69
CA SER A 207 2.69 9.27 5.00
C SER A 207 3.66 9.60 3.87
N LYS A 208 4.09 8.58 3.12
CA LYS A 208 4.90 8.71 1.92
C LYS A 208 4.26 7.92 0.79
N VAL A 209 3.85 8.62 -0.25
CA VAL A 209 3.25 8.04 -1.46
C VAL A 209 4.16 8.26 -2.65
N ARG A 210 4.02 7.41 -3.67
CA ARG A 210 4.67 7.61 -4.97
C ARG A 210 3.60 7.75 -6.04
N VAL A 211 3.92 8.51 -7.08
CA VAL A 211 3.07 8.64 -8.27
C VAL A 211 3.67 7.77 -9.36
N ARG A 212 2.89 6.82 -9.86
CA ARG A 212 3.23 6.04 -11.04
C ARG A 212 2.44 6.59 -12.22
N ALA A 213 3.12 7.35 -13.08
CA ALA A 213 2.55 7.87 -14.32
C ALA A 213 3.08 7.11 -15.52
N LEU A 214 2.24 6.98 -16.54
CA LEU A 214 2.60 6.39 -17.82
C LEU A 214 2.93 7.53 -18.78
N VAL A 215 4.16 7.52 -19.31
CA VAL A 215 4.63 8.48 -20.30
C VAL A 215 4.57 7.82 -21.68
N ASP A 216 4.11 8.55 -22.69
CA ASP A 216 4.06 8.08 -24.07
C ASP A 216 5.48 7.81 -24.61
N GLU A 217 5.62 6.81 -25.49
CA GLU A 217 6.89 6.43 -26.13
C GLU A 217 7.50 7.61 -26.91
N ILE A 218 6.67 8.47 -27.51
CA ILE A 218 7.15 9.65 -28.25
C ILE A 218 7.81 10.69 -27.35
N ASP A 219 7.49 10.69 -26.05
CA ASP A 219 7.94 11.69 -25.08
C ASP A 219 8.96 11.13 -24.08
N VAL A 220 9.10 9.81 -23.96
CA VAL A 220 10.04 9.16 -23.02
C VAL A 220 11.49 9.61 -23.25
N GLY A 221 11.87 9.90 -24.50
CA GLY A 221 13.23 10.37 -24.84
C GLY A 221 13.58 11.77 -24.30
N LYS A 222 12.59 12.52 -23.80
CA LYS A 222 12.77 13.85 -23.21
C LYS A 222 12.83 13.82 -21.68
N VAL A 223 12.58 12.66 -21.06
CA VAL A 223 12.53 12.48 -19.60
C VAL A 223 13.92 12.13 -19.06
N SER A 224 14.29 12.68 -17.91
CA SER A 224 15.57 12.41 -17.24
C SER A 224 15.43 12.38 -15.73
N ILE A 225 16.27 11.58 -15.06
CA ILE A 225 16.29 11.49 -13.59
C ILE A 225 16.71 12.84 -13.00
N GLY A 226 15.94 13.34 -12.03
CA GLY A 226 16.19 14.63 -11.37
C GLY A 226 15.51 15.84 -12.00
N GLN A 227 14.68 15.64 -13.04
CA GLN A 227 13.78 16.69 -13.53
C GLN A 227 12.73 17.03 -12.48
N THR A 228 12.45 18.32 -12.31
CA THR A 228 11.36 18.80 -11.44
C THR A 228 10.02 18.44 -12.06
N VAL A 229 9.12 17.87 -11.26
CA VAL A 229 7.78 17.46 -11.70
C VAL A 229 6.74 18.24 -10.91
N SER A 230 5.75 18.82 -11.61
CA SER A 230 4.54 19.36 -10.98
C SER A 230 3.44 18.31 -11.02
N ILE A 231 2.94 17.93 -9.85
CA ILE A 231 1.88 16.95 -9.69
C ILE A 231 0.59 17.70 -9.34
N LYS A 232 -0.42 17.53 -10.18
CA LYS A 232 -1.78 18.04 -9.95
C LYS A 232 -2.71 16.89 -9.63
N VAL A 233 -3.41 16.98 -8.50
CA VAL A 233 -4.32 15.92 -8.03
C VAL A 233 -5.75 16.43 -8.09
N ALA A 234 -6.65 15.65 -8.70
CA ALA A 234 -8.05 16.06 -8.87
C ALA A 234 -8.76 16.37 -7.53
N ALA A 235 -8.34 15.71 -6.44
CA ALA A 235 -8.85 15.93 -5.08
C ALA A 235 -8.48 17.30 -4.50
N TYR A 236 -7.38 17.92 -4.95
CA TYR A 236 -6.89 19.21 -4.48
C TYR A 236 -6.69 20.16 -5.66
N ARG A 237 -7.80 20.74 -6.16
CA ARG A 237 -7.81 21.56 -7.39
C ARG A 237 -6.86 22.77 -7.36
N ASP A 238 -6.64 23.33 -6.18
CA ASP A 238 -5.88 24.57 -5.98
C ASP A 238 -4.47 24.33 -5.43
N LYS A 239 -4.00 23.07 -5.36
CA LYS A 239 -2.66 22.73 -4.89
C LYS A 239 -1.87 22.00 -5.96
N GLU A 240 -0.71 22.55 -6.27
CA GLU A 240 0.33 21.89 -7.05
C GLU A 240 1.41 21.39 -6.10
N PHE A 241 1.82 20.13 -6.27
CA PHE A 241 2.90 19.52 -5.50
C PHE A 241 4.14 19.46 -6.40
N LEU A 242 5.19 20.21 -6.05
CA LEU A 242 6.47 20.18 -6.75
C LEU A 242 7.38 19.13 -6.10
N VAL A 243 7.93 18.23 -6.91
CA VAL A 243 8.83 17.14 -6.46
C VAL A 243 10.08 17.11 -7.33
#